data_AF-H8MVU7-F1
#
_entry.id   AF-H8MVU7-F1
#
_cell.length_a   1.000
_cell.length_b   1.000
_cell.length_c   1.000
_cell.angle_alpha   90.00
_cell.angle_beta   90.00
_cell.angle_gamma   90.00
#
_symmetry.space_group_name_H-M   'P 1'
#
loop_
_entity.id
_entity.type
_entity.pdbx_description
1 polymer ?
#
loop_
_entity_poly.entity_id
_entity_poly.type
_entity_poly.pdbx_seq_one_letter_code
_entity_poly.pdbx_strand_id
1 'polypeptide(L)'
;MRLFLVAVLASVLAGCPKGDELKSAALKVQLHYEGFRPGCVTLTVTDQEEVSRQVTTNVNVSAGAPPGTLSVAVFRQAGWSNDVKLLARAHEQSCEGAQVATAEATASLAKDGITPVDLLLGALDADGDGFVRKEDQGTDCDDRDPDRKGPTPWYEDLDGDNYGNRLLPPRVTACEGPALTASRTGDCDDRDPSVHPDQAEFRCDGRDDNCDDVKDESFDVGGDCFNDSQCPGANVCGNGGVVCNSTVTPTAWYVDEDGDGKAGAEAGRTCGPVPAGTSAVSTDCDESTVHVANGLPEVCDRLDNNCAGGVDEGATCATLTWRENQQVDGDVPWNAITLHGTQGAWFASKNKLAYATSTTLTSFKCGGDWKAAWTSSTGRVFLAGANGELTTRTPADPTGTDCVPVVAAGNTSMLNGIVGLEQPAGSEPVLYAVASNGNIVRWRRPDAPTVVTQVPANLRAIDGLETPDTLMAVGFVTVGSQSTIRVFRSNSDGSAWQEDSFNPPIVGSLRGVDVVNSRLAFVAGDDGLVLQRYRGAWSPLPQASFLGTRLNALDVQGLAQGKAYMAAGQGGVFFFDGSTWLSAHPGTNALRSLDSTSPTNIGVVGDHGTVIYWRP
;
A
#
# COMPACT_ATOMS: atom_id res chain seq x y z
N MET A 1 -28.46 -17.01 82.22
CA MET A 1 -27.34 -16.08 81.99
C MET A 1 -27.96 -14.70 81.84
N ARG A 2 -28.17 -13.98 82.95
CA ARG A 2 -28.90 -12.70 82.95
C ARG A 2 -27.93 -11.59 82.56
N LEU A 3 -28.25 -10.90 81.47
CA LEU A 3 -27.46 -9.84 80.85
C LEU A 3 -27.12 -8.74 81.86
N PHE A 4 -25.83 -8.48 82.04
CA PHE A 4 -25.36 -7.17 82.47
C PHE A 4 -25.72 -6.19 81.34
N LEU A 5 -26.53 -5.18 81.64
CA LEU A 5 -26.98 -4.23 80.61
C LEU A 5 -26.20 -2.93 80.79
N VAL A 6 -25.04 -2.81 80.14
CA VAL A 6 -24.49 -1.48 79.85
C VAL A 6 -25.20 -0.99 78.59
N ALA A 7 -26.12 -0.05 78.74
CA ALA A 7 -26.89 0.47 77.61
C ALA A 7 -26.54 1.94 77.36
N VAL A 8 -26.26 2.26 76.10
CA VAL A 8 -26.15 3.64 75.60
C VAL A 8 -27.56 4.23 75.54
N LEU A 9 -27.79 5.30 76.29
CA LEU A 9 -29.11 5.91 76.41
C LEU A 9 -29.37 6.90 75.26
N ALA A 10 -30.00 6.43 74.19
CA ALA A 10 -30.69 7.33 73.26
C ALA A 10 -32.06 7.69 73.86
N SER A 11 -32.20 8.93 74.33
CA SER A 11 -33.46 9.64 74.62
C SER A 11 -34.63 8.82 75.20
N VAL A 12 -34.93 9.09 76.48
CA VAL A 12 -36.14 8.72 77.25
C VAL A 12 -36.18 7.27 77.78
N LEU A 13 -35.72 7.10 79.03
CA LEU A 13 -36.08 5.95 79.87
C LEU A 13 -37.57 6.03 80.24
N ALA A 14 -38.43 5.43 79.43
CA ALA A 14 -39.77 5.05 79.88
C ALA A 14 -39.64 3.91 80.92
N GLY A 15 -40.39 4.03 82.02
CA GLY A 15 -40.17 3.30 83.27
C GLY A 15 -40.01 1.77 83.15
N CYS A 16 -39.03 1.23 83.90
CA CYS A 16 -38.89 -0.21 84.11
C CYS A 16 -40.02 -0.75 85.02
N PRO A 17 -40.59 -1.93 84.72
CA PRO A 17 -41.60 -2.55 85.57
C PRO A 17 -40.99 -3.00 86.91
N LYS A 18 -41.68 -2.70 88.01
CA LYS A 18 -41.33 -3.14 89.38
C LYS A 18 -41.26 -4.67 89.43
N GLY A 19 -40.11 -5.22 89.85
CA GLY A 19 -39.98 -6.65 90.15
C GLY A 19 -38.57 -7.26 90.09
N ASP A 20 -37.53 -6.53 89.69
CA ASP A 20 -36.16 -7.04 89.58
C ASP A 20 -35.24 -6.23 90.53
N GLU A 21 -34.84 -6.78 91.69
CA GLU A 21 -33.98 -6.09 92.70
C GLU A 21 -32.64 -5.62 92.11
N LEU A 22 -32.19 -6.22 91.01
CA LEU A 22 -30.96 -5.83 90.31
C LEU A 22 -31.14 -4.54 89.47
N LYS A 23 -32.38 -4.11 89.23
CA LYS A 23 -32.72 -2.86 88.52
C LYS A 23 -33.21 -1.77 89.47
N SER A 24 -33.20 -1.99 90.80
CA SER A 24 -33.64 -1.00 91.78
C SER A 24 -32.60 0.12 92.01
N ALA A 25 -31.33 -0.13 91.69
CA ALA A 25 -30.26 0.85 91.69
C ALA A 25 -29.47 0.83 90.38
N ALA A 26 -29.11 2.01 89.87
CA ALA A 26 -28.30 2.17 88.68
C ALA A 26 -27.32 3.35 88.83
N LEU A 27 -26.16 3.26 88.20
CA LEU A 27 -25.29 4.42 87.96
C LEU A 27 -25.68 5.03 86.61
N LYS A 28 -25.89 6.34 86.58
CA LYS A 28 -25.93 7.11 85.34
C LYS A 28 -24.54 7.70 85.14
N VAL A 29 -23.72 7.00 84.37
CA VAL A 29 -22.36 7.43 84.05
C VAL A 29 -22.43 8.42 82.90
N GLN A 30 -22.02 9.66 83.15
CA GLN A 30 -21.84 10.69 82.13
C GLN A 30 -20.36 10.77 81.77
N LEU A 31 -20.04 10.36 80.56
CA LEU A 31 -18.70 10.42 79.98
C LEU A 31 -18.61 11.73 79.20
N HIS A 32 -18.04 12.74 79.83
CA HIS A 32 -17.76 14.02 79.19
C HIS A 32 -16.43 13.91 78.44
N TYR A 33 -16.40 14.36 77.18
CA TYR A 33 -15.16 14.47 76.43
C TYR A 33 -14.97 15.90 75.94
N GLU A 34 -13.75 16.40 76.02
CA GLU A 34 -13.36 17.76 75.64
C GLU A 34 -12.05 17.74 74.85
N GLY A 35 -11.86 18.74 73.98
CA GLY A 35 -10.66 18.88 73.14
C GLY A 35 -10.52 17.88 71.98
N PHE A 36 -11.23 16.75 72.03
CA PHE A 36 -11.23 15.72 70.99
C PHE A 36 -12.58 14.96 70.97
N ARG A 37 -12.99 14.43 69.81
CA ARG A 37 -14.10 13.49 69.70
C ARG A 37 -13.58 12.04 69.60
N PRO A 38 -13.70 11.20 70.64
CA PRO A 38 -13.37 9.78 70.55
C PRO A 38 -14.08 9.10 69.40
N GLY A 39 -13.42 8.20 68.67
CA GLY A 39 -14.12 7.30 67.75
C GLY A 39 -14.90 6.23 68.53
N CYS A 40 -14.33 5.80 69.66
CA CYS A 40 -14.94 4.87 70.59
C CYS A 40 -14.54 5.19 72.03
N VAL A 41 -15.42 4.91 72.99
CA VAL A 41 -15.10 4.86 74.41
C VAL A 41 -15.34 3.45 74.94
N THR A 42 -14.34 2.86 75.58
CA THR A 42 -14.49 1.58 76.29
C THR A 42 -14.71 1.85 77.77
N LEU A 43 -15.84 1.40 78.33
CA LEU A 43 -16.17 1.50 79.74
C LEU A 43 -16.04 0.13 80.39
N THR A 44 -15.10 0.00 81.31
CA THR A 44 -14.91 -1.19 82.14
C THR A 44 -15.43 -0.94 83.54
N VAL A 45 -16.32 -1.79 84.02
CA VAL A 45 -16.83 -1.80 85.40
C VAL A 45 -16.18 -2.98 86.11
N THR A 46 -15.67 -2.77 87.32
CA THR A 46 -14.96 -3.79 88.10
C THR A 46 -15.48 -3.80 89.53
N ASP A 47 -15.77 -4.97 90.09
CA ASP A 47 -16.13 -5.14 91.49
C ASP A 47 -14.94 -4.80 92.42
N GLN A 48 -15.17 -4.02 93.49
CA GLN A 48 -14.11 -3.60 94.41
C GLN A 48 -13.68 -4.70 95.39
N GLU A 49 -14.57 -5.63 95.74
CA GLU A 49 -14.25 -6.74 96.65
C GLU A 49 -13.66 -7.95 95.91
N GLU A 50 -14.04 -8.13 94.64
CA GLU A 50 -13.55 -9.24 93.79
C GLU A 50 -13.17 -8.73 92.40
N VAL A 51 -11.96 -8.17 92.27
CA VAL A 51 -11.45 -7.50 91.05
C VAL A 51 -11.43 -8.38 89.79
N SER A 52 -11.52 -9.71 89.94
CA SER A 52 -11.66 -10.63 88.79
C SER A 52 -13.02 -10.50 88.10
N ARG A 53 -14.03 -9.94 88.77
CA ARG A 53 -15.35 -9.65 88.21
C ARG A 53 -15.33 -8.28 87.54
N GLN A 54 -15.18 -8.30 86.23
CA GLN A 54 -15.22 -7.12 85.39
C GLN A 54 -16.06 -7.33 84.13
N VAL A 55 -16.53 -6.23 83.57
CA VAL A 55 -17.29 -6.21 82.32
C VAL A 55 -16.96 -4.94 81.56
N THR A 56 -16.68 -5.10 80.27
CA THR A 56 -16.31 -4.00 79.38
C THR A 56 -17.37 -3.81 78.32
N THR A 57 -17.66 -2.56 77.97
CA THR A 57 -18.58 -2.22 76.88
C THR A 57 -17.96 -1.14 76.01
N ASN A 58 -18.04 -1.35 74.71
CA ASN A 58 -17.55 -0.43 73.70
C ASN A 58 -18.70 0.47 73.23
N VAL A 59 -18.48 1.78 73.25
CA VAL A 59 -19.47 2.77 72.85
C VAL A 59 -18.87 3.59 71.71
N ASN A 60 -19.34 3.34 70.49
CA ASN A 60 -19.00 4.18 69.35
C ASN A 60 -19.63 5.56 69.51
N VAL A 61 -18.86 6.60 69.23
CA VAL A 61 -19.33 7.98 69.37
C VAL A 61 -19.74 8.49 68.00
N SER A 62 -20.98 8.99 67.90
CA SER A 62 -21.48 9.60 66.68
C SER A 62 -20.77 10.92 66.36
N ALA A 63 -20.78 11.32 65.09
CA ALA A 63 -20.20 12.58 64.63
C ALA A 63 -20.74 13.82 65.37
N GLY A 64 -19.86 14.78 65.66
CA GLY A 64 -20.15 16.04 66.36
C GLY A 64 -18.87 16.73 66.83
N ALA A 65 -18.87 18.05 66.99
CA ALA A 65 -17.70 18.77 67.52
C ALA A 65 -17.59 18.57 69.06
N PRO A 66 -16.38 18.42 69.63
CA PRO A 66 -16.20 18.46 71.07
C PRO A 66 -16.45 19.89 71.61
N PRO A 67 -16.87 20.06 72.88
CA PRO A 67 -17.09 19.02 73.88
C PRO A 67 -18.41 18.27 73.66
N GLY A 68 -18.49 17.03 74.13
CA GLY A 68 -19.70 16.22 74.09
C GLY A 68 -19.86 15.33 75.31
N THR A 69 -20.97 14.61 75.40
CA THR A 69 -21.28 13.77 76.55
C THR A 69 -22.02 12.50 76.13
N LEU A 70 -21.51 11.35 76.55
CA LEU A 70 -22.18 10.06 76.41
C LEU A 70 -22.82 9.68 77.74
N SER A 71 -24.06 9.19 77.69
CA SER A 71 -24.75 8.67 78.86
C SER A 71 -24.83 7.15 78.80
N VAL A 72 -24.23 6.51 79.79
CA VAL A 72 -24.18 5.05 79.92
C VAL A 72 -24.81 4.65 81.25
N ALA A 73 -25.78 3.74 81.21
CA ALA A 73 -26.37 3.19 82.43
C ALA A 73 -25.61 1.94 82.87
N VAL A 74 -25.28 1.83 84.15
CA VAL A 74 -24.69 0.64 84.79
C VAL A 74 -25.65 0.14 85.87
N PHE A 75 -26.12 -1.10 85.77
CA PHE A 75 -27.05 -1.70 86.74
C PHE A 75 -26.33 -2.72 87.64
N ARG A 76 -26.96 -3.10 88.77
CA ARG A 76 -26.41 -4.13 89.67
C ARG A 76 -26.28 -5.48 88.95
N GLN A 77 -25.27 -6.24 89.34
CA GLN A 77 -25.06 -7.62 88.90
C GLN A 77 -25.17 -8.58 90.08
N ALA A 78 -25.85 -9.72 89.85
CA ALA A 78 -25.94 -10.76 90.88
C ALA A 78 -24.54 -11.27 91.27
N GLY A 79 -24.28 -11.32 92.58
CA GLY A 79 -23.01 -11.77 93.13
C GLY A 79 -21.92 -10.70 93.20
N TRP A 80 -22.14 -9.49 92.68
CA TRP A 80 -21.20 -8.38 92.85
C TRP A 80 -21.44 -7.64 94.18
N SER A 81 -20.38 -7.04 94.73
CA SER A 81 -20.47 -6.07 95.82
C SER A 81 -21.18 -4.80 95.35
N ASN A 82 -21.59 -3.95 96.32
CA ASN A 82 -22.25 -2.69 95.98
C ASN A 82 -21.27 -1.63 95.45
N ASP A 83 -19.97 -1.79 95.66
CA ASP A 83 -18.96 -0.80 95.31
C ASP A 83 -18.19 -1.25 94.06
N VAL A 84 -18.17 -0.40 93.05
CA VAL A 84 -17.55 -0.69 91.76
C VAL A 84 -16.52 0.38 91.38
N LYS A 85 -15.44 -0.04 90.72
CA LYS A 85 -14.57 0.83 89.93
C LYS A 85 -15.15 0.99 88.53
N LEU A 86 -15.16 2.21 88.03
CA LEU A 86 -15.44 2.54 86.64
C LEU A 86 -14.13 3.03 86.02
N LEU A 87 -13.78 2.47 84.86
CA LEU A 87 -12.63 2.88 84.06
C LEU A 87 -13.11 3.13 82.63
N ALA A 88 -13.13 4.39 82.22
CA ALA A 88 -13.43 4.79 80.86
C ALA A 88 -12.13 5.09 80.10
N ARG A 89 -12.03 4.63 78.86
CA ARG A 89 -10.90 4.86 77.96
C ARG A 89 -11.42 5.36 76.62
N ALA A 90 -10.94 6.51 76.18
CA ALA A 90 -11.23 7.04 74.85
C ALA A 90 -10.22 6.49 73.84
N HIS A 91 -10.69 6.14 72.64
CA HIS A 91 -9.89 5.63 71.55
C HIS A 91 -10.09 6.45 70.26
N GLU A 92 -9.01 6.65 69.51
CA GLU A 92 -9.05 7.28 68.18
C GLU A 92 -9.72 6.39 67.14
N GLN A 93 -10.55 6.97 66.29
CA GLN A 93 -11.19 6.34 65.11
C GLN A 93 -12.11 5.13 65.42
N SER A 94 -11.63 4.12 66.13
CA SER A 94 -12.34 2.90 66.54
C SER A 94 -11.84 2.39 67.90
N CYS A 95 -12.47 1.37 68.48
CA CYS A 95 -12.05 0.80 69.77
C CYS A 95 -10.71 0.04 69.71
N GLU A 96 -10.22 -0.27 68.51
CA GLU A 96 -8.89 -0.86 68.28
C GLU A 96 -7.81 0.22 68.07
N GLY A 97 -8.21 1.50 67.95
CA GLY A 97 -7.30 2.62 67.78
C GLY A 97 -6.62 3.03 69.08
N ALA A 98 -5.69 4.00 68.96
CA ALA A 98 -4.86 4.43 70.08
C ALA A 98 -5.71 4.96 71.23
N GLN A 99 -5.34 4.55 72.45
CA GLN A 99 -6.03 4.97 73.66
C GLN A 99 -5.50 6.34 74.10
N VAL A 100 -6.34 7.38 74.00
CA VAL A 100 -5.90 8.78 74.13
C VAL A 100 -6.28 9.48 75.42
N ALA A 101 -7.32 8.99 76.09
CA ALA A 101 -7.71 9.53 77.39
C ALA A 101 -8.22 8.41 78.29
N THR A 102 -8.04 8.56 79.59
CA THR A 102 -8.56 7.63 80.59
C THR A 102 -9.14 8.41 81.76
N ALA A 103 -10.28 7.96 82.25
CA ALA A 103 -10.93 8.50 83.44
C ALA A 103 -11.41 7.35 84.34
N GLU A 104 -11.25 7.49 85.64
CA GLU A 104 -11.72 6.50 86.59
C GLU A 104 -12.47 7.12 87.77
N ALA A 105 -13.43 6.37 88.30
CA ALA A 105 -14.17 6.73 89.51
C ALA A 105 -14.57 5.47 90.27
N THR A 106 -14.79 5.60 91.57
CA THR A 106 -15.44 4.57 92.38
C THR A 106 -16.83 5.03 92.75
N ALA A 107 -17.82 4.14 92.62
CA ALA A 107 -19.21 4.46 92.92
C ALA A 107 -19.91 3.29 93.60
N SER A 108 -20.95 3.62 94.38
CA SER A 108 -21.74 2.63 95.12
C SER A 108 -23.16 2.55 94.58
N LEU A 109 -23.61 1.33 94.33
CA LEU A 109 -24.98 0.96 93.97
C LEU A 109 -25.82 0.64 95.22
N ALA A 110 -25.38 0.95 96.44
CA ALA A 110 -26.04 0.54 97.69
C ALA A 110 -27.43 1.16 97.95
N LYS A 111 -27.75 2.32 97.36
CA LYS A 111 -29.05 3.01 97.54
C LYS A 111 -29.95 2.77 96.33
N ASP A 112 -31.24 2.49 96.55
CA ASP A 112 -32.23 2.44 95.48
C ASP A 112 -32.36 3.82 94.80
N GLY A 113 -32.43 3.83 93.47
CA GLY A 113 -32.43 5.04 92.65
C GLY A 113 -31.26 5.13 91.66
N ILE A 114 -31.07 6.33 91.09
CA ILE A 114 -30.03 6.60 90.10
C ILE A 114 -28.94 7.45 90.75
N THR A 115 -27.71 6.93 90.82
CA THR A 115 -26.53 7.69 91.28
C THR A 115 -25.79 8.24 90.06
N PRO A 116 -25.62 9.57 89.93
CA PRO A 116 -24.81 10.15 88.86
C PRO A 116 -23.32 9.89 89.12
N VAL A 117 -22.57 9.56 88.07
CA VAL A 117 -21.11 9.51 88.09
C VAL A 117 -20.59 10.23 86.86
N ASP A 118 -19.78 11.26 87.06
CA ASP A 118 -19.21 12.04 85.97
C ASP A 118 -17.74 11.65 85.78
N LEU A 119 -17.36 11.34 84.54
CA LEU A 119 -16.02 11.01 84.13
C LEU A 119 -15.62 11.94 82.99
N LEU A 120 -14.45 12.58 83.10
CA LEU A 120 -13.94 13.52 82.12
C LEU A 120 -12.77 12.92 81.34
N LEU A 121 -12.94 12.77 80.03
CA LEU A 121 -11.95 12.29 79.09
C LEU A 121 -11.42 13.48 78.28
N GLY A 122 -10.26 14.02 78.69
CA GLY A 122 -9.59 15.12 78.00
C GLY A 122 -8.46 14.62 77.11
N ALA A 123 -8.48 14.99 75.85
CA ALA A 123 -7.39 14.84 74.88
C ALA A 123 -7.49 16.01 73.88
N LEU A 124 -6.39 16.39 73.22
CA LEU A 124 -6.40 17.48 72.25
C LEU A 124 -6.23 16.98 70.81
N ASP A 125 -7.22 17.28 69.98
CA ASP A 125 -7.18 17.24 68.52
C ASP A 125 -7.12 18.69 68.06
N ALA A 126 -5.92 19.12 67.65
CA ALA A 126 -5.56 20.53 67.54
C ALA A 126 -6.04 21.19 66.24
N ASP A 127 -6.19 20.41 65.17
CA ASP A 127 -6.67 20.84 63.86
C ASP A 127 -8.07 20.31 63.50
N GLY A 128 -8.61 19.37 64.29
CA GLY A 128 -9.97 18.87 64.20
C GLY A 128 -10.16 17.72 63.22
N ASP A 129 -9.09 17.02 62.82
CA ASP A 129 -9.13 15.95 61.81
C ASP A 129 -9.55 14.57 62.36
N GLY A 130 -9.68 14.47 63.69
CA GLY A 130 -10.07 13.27 64.41
C GLY A 130 -8.90 12.37 64.85
N PHE A 131 -7.67 12.85 64.73
CA PHE A 131 -6.48 12.28 65.36
C PHE A 131 -6.05 13.18 66.52
N VAL A 132 -5.48 12.57 67.55
CA VAL A 132 -5.05 13.25 68.76
C VAL A 132 -3.54 13.39 68.72
N ARG A 133 -3.05 14.50 69.26
CA ARG A 133 -1.62 14.73 69.41
C ARG A 133 -0.90 13.64 70.18
N LYS A 134 0.38 13.47 69.88
CA LYS A 134 1.22 12.43 70.49
C LYS A 134 1.39 12.58 72.01
N GLU A 135 1.30 13.80 72.56
CA GLU A 135 1.39 14.03 74.01
C GLU A 135 0.26 13.37 74.80
N ASP A 136 -0.91 13.24 74.17
CA ASP A 136 -2.08 12.56 74.72
C ASP A 136 -2.16 11.11 74.19
N GLN A 137 -1.03 10.51 73.80
CA GLN A 137 -0.91 9.13 73.28
C GLN A 137 -1.67 8.88 71.96
N GLY A 138 -2.00 9.94 71.23
CA GLY A 138 -2.64 9.82 69.93
C GLY A 138 -1.68 9.57 68.78
N THR A 139 -2.24 9.45 67.59
CA THR A 139 -1.51 9.10 66.35
C THR A 139 -1.46 10.21 65.32
N ASP A 140 -1.80 11.45 65.68
CA ASP A 140 -1.71 12.59 64.77
C ASP A 140 -0.28 12.76 64.22
N CYS A 141 -0.21 12.96 62.90
CA CYS A 141 1.03 13.14 62.19
C CYS A 141 1.46 14.61 62.13
N ASP A 142 0.53 15.56 62.15
CA ASP A 142 0.80 16.99 62.19
C ASP A 142 -0.37 17.76 62.81
N ASP A 143 -0.24 18.09 64.11
CA ASP A 143 -1.24 18.80 64.94
C ASP A 143 -1.67 20.21 64.45
N ARG A 144 -1.28 20.61 63.24
CA ARG A 144 -1.53 21.92 62.64
C ARG A 144 -2.13 21.83 61.24
N ASP A 145 -2.19 20.64 60.66
CA ASP A 145 -2.58 20.44 59.27
C ASP A 145 -3.63 19.32 59.18
N PRO A 146 -4.93 19.67 59.07
CA PRO A 146 -6.01 18.68 59.12
C PRO A 146 -6.06 17.74 57.90
N ASP A 147 -5.21 17.99 56.89
CA ASP A 147 -5.03 17.09 55.75
C ASP A 147 -3.95 16.00 56.02
N ARG A 148 -3.12 16.17 57.06
CA ARG A 148 -2.06 15.25 57.49
C ARG A 148 -2.45 14.43 58.72
N LYS A 149 -3.42 13.56 58.49
CA LYS A 149 -4.02 12.61 59.43
C LYS A 149 -3.05 11.58 59.99
N GLY A 150 -3.55 10.57 60.70
CA GLY A 150 -2.71 9.50 61.23
C GLY A 150 -1.95 8.64 60.19
N PRO A 151 -1.04 7.75 60.65
CA PRO A 151 -0.15 6.95 59.82
C PRO A 151 -0.84 6.14 58.73
N THR A 152 -0.28 6.16 57.52
CA THR A 152 -0.75 5.39 56.36
C THR A 152 0.22 4.25 56.02
N PRO A 153 -0.25 3.18 55.37
CA PRO A 153 0.63 2.13 54.86
C PRO A 153 1.49 2.66 53.70
N TRP A 154 2.76 2.29 53.70
CA TRP A 154 3.74 2.58 52.66
C TRP A 154 4.28 1.27 52.09
N TYR A 155 4.20 1.14 50.77
CA TYR A 155 4.59 -0.04 49.99
C TYR A 155 5.98 0.18 49.40
N GLU A 156 6.77 -0.87 49.21
CA GLU A 156 8.05 -0.76 48.51
C GLU A 156 7.81 -0.30 47.06
N ASP A 157 8.57 0.69 46.62
CA ASP A 157 8.50 1.34 45.29
C ASP A 157 9.94 1.47 44.78
N LEU A 158 10.39 0.50 43.98
CA LEU A 158 11.78 0.39 43.54
C LEU A 158 12.12 1.23 42.31
N ASP A 159 11.13 1.60 41.48
CA ASP A 159 11.33 2.37 40.25
C ASP A 159 10.91 3.84 40.34
N GLY A 160 10.19 4.22 41.40
CA GLY A 160 9.89 5.59 41.79
C GLY A 160 8.68 6.20 41.10
N ASP A 161 7.70 5.40 40.69
CA ASP A 161 6.48 5.87 40.02
C ASP A 161 5.34 6.27 40.99
N ASN A 162 5.56 6.11 42.31
CA ASN A 162 4.62 6.33 43.41
C ASN A 162 3.51 5.28 43.55
N TYR A 163 3.71 4.10 42.96
CA TYR A 163 3.02 2.88 43.29
C TYR A 163 4.00 1.88 43.88
N GLY A 164 3.49 1.05 44.78
CA GLY A 164 4.27 -0.04 45.29
C GLY A 164 3.71 -1.38 44.86
N ASN A 165 4.63 -2.34 44.83
CA ASN A 165 4.43 -3.71 44.41
C ASN A 165 3.13 -4.34 44.93
N ARG A 166 2.25 -4.75 44.01
CA ARG A 166 0.94 -5.36 44.31
C ARG A 166 1.03 -6.71 45.00
N LEU A 167 2.16 -7.40 44.89
CA LEU A 167 2.36 -8.74 45.44
C LEU A 167 2.92 -8.71 46.87
N LEU A 168 3.29 -7.53 47.38
CA LEU A 168 3.89 -7.36 48.70
C LEU A 168 2.96 -6.62 49.67
N PRO A 169 2.94 -7.00 50.96
CA PRO A 169 2.25 -6.22 51.98
C PRO A 169 2.95 -4.86 52.20
N PRO A 170 2.30 -3.89 52.87
CA PRO A 170 2.94 -2.64 53.25
C PRO A 170 4.25 -2.89 54.00
N ARG A 171 5.32 -2.20 53.60
CA ARG A 171 6.63 -2.26 54.23
C ARG A 171 6.62 -1.63 55.62
N VAL A 172 5.89 -0.53 55.79
CA VAL A 172 5.73 0.17 57.07
C VAL A 172 4.41 0.93 57.10
N THR A 173 3.89 1.22 58.30
CA THR A 173 2.82 2.18 58.51
C THR A 173 3.39 3.37 59.28
N ALA A 174 3.38 4.55 58.66
CA ALA A 174 4.04 5.75 59.19
C ALA A 174 3.38 7.04 58.65
N CYS A 175 3.64 8.16 59.35
CA CYS A 175 3.23 9.49 58.90
C CYS A 175 3.93 9.94 57.62
N GLU A 176 5.21 9.60 57.51
CA GLU A 176 6.04 9.89 56.34
C GLU A 176 6.66 8.59 55.84
N GLY A 177 6.62 8.40 54.52
CA GLY A 177 7.18 7.23 53.86
C GLY A 177 8.70 7.23 53.92
N PRO A 178 9.34 6.10 54.27
CA PRO A 178 10.77 5.91 54.03
C PRO A 178 11.11 6.11 52.54
N ALA A 179 12.38 6.37 52.25
CA ALA A 179 12.84 6.36 50.87
C ALA A 179 12.51 5.02 50.16
N LEU A 180 12.19 5.10 48.86
CA LEU A 180 11.77 3.98 48.01
C LEU A 180 10.47 3.33 48.51
N THR A 181 9.50 4.16 48.91
CA THR A 181 8.16 3.70 49.22
C THR A 181 7.08 4.62 48.66
N ALA A 182 5.95 4.01 48.31
CA ALA A 182 4.77 4.67 47.78
C ALA A 182 3.57 4.51 48.73
N SER A 183 2.67 5.49 48.74
CA SER A 183 1.41 5.42 49.49
C SER A 183 0.31 4.67 48.72
N ARG A 184 0.49 4.45 47.41
CA ARG A 184 -0.41 3.68 46.55
C ARG A 184 0.16 2.28 46.34
N THR A 185 -0.71 1.30 46.16
CA THR A 185 -0.36 -0.08 45.82
C THR A 185 -1.00 -0.45 44.49
N GLY A 186 -0.54 -1.54 43.86
CA GLY A 186 -1.16 -2.09 42.66
C GLY A 186 -0.20 -2.27 41.48
N ASP A 187 1.06 -1.87 41.63
CA ASP A 187 2.09 -2.06 40.62
C ASP A 187 2.40 -3.55 40.39
N CYS A 188 2.30 -3.98 39.12
CA CYS A 188 2.52 -5.33 38.66
C CYS A 188 3.95 -5.60 38.17
N ASP A 189 4.78 -4.58 37.91
CA ASP A 189 6.21 -4.66 37.59
C ASP A 189 6.99 -3.48 38.20
N ASP A 190 7.24 -3.58 39.51
CA ASP A 190 7.98 -2.65 40.41
C ASP A 190 9.47 -2.49 40.06
N ARG A 191 9.80 -2.44 38.77
CA ARG A 191 11.11 -2.20 38.19
C ARG A 191 11.01 -1.37 36.90
N ASP A 192 9.80 -1.14 36.41
CA ASP A 192 9.49 -0.37 35.22
C ASP A 192 8.52 0.75 35.59
N PRO A 193 8.97 2.01 35.72
CA PRO A 193 8.13 3.13 36.15
C PRO A 193 7.06 3.52 35.12
N SER A 194 6.97 2.77 34.02
CA SER A 194 5.91 2.85 33.03
C SER A 194 4.89 1.72 33.14
N VAL A 195 4.86 0.97 34.25
CA VAL A 195 3.92 -0.12 34.48
C VAL A 195 3.23 0.08 35.83
N HIS A 196 2.00 0.60 35.83
CA HIS A 196 1.26 0.86 37.07
C HIS A 196 -0.25 1.11 36.83
N PRO A 197 -1.12 1.01 37.86
CA PRO A 197 -2.58 1.15 37.72
C PRO A 197 -3.15 2.38 36.99
N ASP A 198 -2.47 3.53 37.03
CA ASP A 198 -2.92 4.74 36.31
C ASP A 198 -2.30 4.89 34.90
N GLN A 199 -1.54 3.89 34.45
CA GLN A 199 -0.90 3.96 33.15
C GLN A 199 -1.89 3.58 32.05
N ALA A 200 -1.73 4.16 30.86
CA ALA A 200 -2.41 3.67 29.67
C ALA A 200 -1.50 2.68 28.94
N GLU A 201 -2.09 1.63 28.36
CA GLU A 201 -1.42 0.77 27.38
C GLU A 201 -0.79 1.64 26.28
N PHE A 202 0.54 1.66 26.23
CA PHE A 202 1.28 2.59 25.36
C PHE A 202 2.17 1.87 24.36
N ARG A 203 2.37 0.56 24.53
CA ARG A 203 3.12 -0.31 23.63
C ARG A 203 2.34 -1.62 23.47
N CYS A 204 2.32 -2.15 22.25
CA CYS A 204 1.82 -3.50 22.00
C CYS A 204 3.01 -4.45 22.15
N ASP A 205 3.22 -5.01 23.34
CA ASP A 205 4.38 -5.86 23.65
C ASP A 205 4.05 -7.13 24.44
N GLY A 206 2.77 -7.39 24.71
CA GLY A 206 2.31 -8.57 25.45
C GLY A 206 2.44 -8.43 26.97
N ARG A 207 2.67 -7.21 27.46
CA ARG A 207 2.63 -6.84 28.87
C ARG A 207 1.31 -6.15 29.21
N ASP A 208 1.11 -6.00 30.50
CA ASP A 208 -0.03 -5.33 31.11
C ASP A 208 0.60 -4.10 31.76
N ASP A 209 0.58 -2.98 31.05
CA ASP A 209 1.23 -1.72 31.49
C ASP A 209 0.33 -1.00 32.51
N ASN A 210 -0.98 -1.21 32.44
CA ASN A 210 -1.97 -0.57 33.33
C ASN A 210 -2.34 -1.42 34.56
N CYS A 211 -1.77 -2.62 34.68
CA CYS A 211 -2.00 -3.58 35.76
C CYS A 211 -3.47 -4.00 35.99
N ASP A 212 -4.29 -4.02 34.93
CA ASP A 212 -5.72 -4.42 34.98
C ASP A 212 -5.97 -5.92 34.70
N ASP A 213 -4.89 -6.70 34.57
CA ASP A 213 -4.84 -8.11 34.20
C ASP A 213 -5.30 -8.42 32.75
N VAL A 214 -5.47 -7.39 31.92
CA VAL A 214 -5.58 -7.49 30.46
C VAL A 214 -4.30 -6.93 29.84
N LYS A 215 -3.95 -7.42 28.65
CA LYS A 215 -2.70 -7.06 27.98
C LYS A 215 -3.02 -6.43 26.65
N ASP A 216 -2.39 -5.30 26.34
CA ASP A 216 -2.49 -4.60 25.07
C ASP A 216 -3.96 -4.31 24.63
N GLU A 217 -4.90 -4.13 25.57
CA GLU A 217 -6.34 -4.05 25.28
C GLU A 217 -6.75 -2.80 24.50
N SER A 218 -5.90 -1.77 24.54
CA SER A 218 -6.07 -0.56 23.72
C SER A 218 -5.66 -0.75 22.25
N PHE A 219 -5.09 -1.90 21.89
CA PHE A 219 -4.52 -2.17 20.56
C PHE A 219 -5.35 -3.12 19.68
N ASP A 220 -6.55 -3.52 20.13
CA ASP A 220 -7.45 -4.43 19.38
C ASP A 220 -6.73 -5.72 18.91
N VAL A 221 -5.89 -6.28 19.77
CA VAL A 221 -5.16 -7.52 19.48
C VAL A 221 -6.15 -8.66 19.23
N GLY A 222 -6.03 -9.31 18.08
CA GLY A 222 -6.97 -10.33 17.61
C GLY A 222 -8.15 -9.78 16.78
N GLY A 223 -8.31 -8.46 16.68
CA GLY A 223 -9.28 -7.82 15.80
C GLY A 223 -8.96 -7.99 14.31
N ASP A 224 -9.98 -7.82 13.46
CA ASP A 224 -9.86 -7.98 12.01
C ASP A 224 -9.02 -6.86 11.39
N CYS A 225 -8.11 -7.23 10.49
CA CYS A 225 -7.28 -6.28 9.76
C CYS A 225 -7.05 -6.73 8.32
N PHE A 226 -6.51 -5.83 7.51
CA PHE A 226 -6.03 -6.13 6.16
C PHE A 226 -4.59 -5.67 6.01
N ASN A 227 -3.74 -6.52 5.42
CA ASN A 227 -2.38 -6.11 5.06
C ASN A 227 -2.37 -5.25 3.76
N ASP A 228 -1.19 -4.83 3.31
CA ASP A 228 -1.02 -4.00 2.10
C ASP A 228 -1.59 -4.65 0.82
N SER A 229 -1.66 -5.99 0.77
CA SER A 229 -2.27 -6.75 -0.33
C SER A 229 -3.78 -6.99 -0.15
N GLN A 230 -4.41 -6.29 0.80
CA GLN A 230 -5.81 -6.43 1.18
C GLN A 230 -6.17 -7.84 1.64
N CYS A 231 -5.21 -8.59 2.18
CA CYS A 231 -5.45 -9.93 2.70
C CYS A 231 -5.95 -9.86 4.14
N PRO A 232 -7.09 -10.50 4.46
CA PRO A 232 -7.63 -10.49 5.80
C PRO A 232 -6.66 -11.20 6.75
N GLY A 233 -6.51 -10.63 7.95
CA GLY A 233 -5.65 -11.14 9.00
C GLY A 233 -6.16 -10.69 10.37
N ALA A 234 -5.35 -10.95 11.38
CA ALA A 234 -5.61 -10.50 12.75
C ALA A 234 -4.51 -9.53 13.22
N ASN A 235 -4.92 -8.51 13.95
CA ASN A 235 -4.00 -7.58 14.62
C ASN A 235 -3.15 -8.36 15.64
N VAL A 236 -1.83 -8.20 15.55
CA VAL A 236 -0.88 -8.73 16.53
C VAL A 236 0.15 -7.67 16.88
N CYS A 237 0.75 -7.80 18.05
CA CYS A 237 1.88 -6.97 18.43
C CYS A 237 3.13 -7.30 17.58
N GLY A 238 3.73 -6.28 17.00
CA GLY A 238 4.95 -6.39 16.21
C GLY A 238 5.61 -5.03 15.96
N ASN A 239 6.94 -4.98 15.99
CA ASN A 239 7.72 -3.74 15.78
C ASN A 239 7.33 -2.57 16.72
N GLY A 240 6.89 -2.86 17.94
CA GLY A 240 6.49 -1.83 18.92
C GLY A 240 5.11 -1.21 18.66
N GLY A 241 4.29 -1.81 17.79
CA GLY A 241 2.91 -1.40 17.54
C GLY A 241 2.06 -2.57 17.04
N VAL A 242 0.95 -2.26 16.37
CA VAL A 242 0.05 -3.26 15.79
C VAL A 242 0.42 -3.54 14.35
N VAL A 243 0.60 -4.82 14.02
CA VAL A 243 0.79 -5.29 12.65
C VAL A 243 -0.31 -6.28 12.28
N CYS A 244 -0.72 -6.26 11.01
CA CYS A 244 -1.69 -7.21 10.51
C CYS A 244 -1.03 -8.53 10.13
N ASN A 245 -1.29 -9.59 10.90
CA ASN A 245 -0.79 -10.93 10.60
C ASN A 245 -1.80 -11.67 9.72
N SER A 246 -1.49 -11.82 8.43
CA SER A 246 -2.31 -12.58 7.48
C SER A 246 -1.59 -13.85 7.03
N THR A 247 -2.30 -14.97 7.01
CA THR A 247 -1.84 -16.25 6.44
C THR A 247 -2.36 -16.48 5.02
N VAL A 248 -3.18 -15.56 4.51
CA VAL A 248 -3.77 -15.64 3.17
C VAL A 248 -2.76 -15.15 2.15
N THR A 249 -2.48 -15.97 1.13
CA THR A 249 -1.61 -15.58 0.03
C THR A 249 -2.42 -14.82 -1.03
N PRO A 250 -2.00 -13.61 -1.44
CA PRO A 250 -2.73 -12.84 -2.45
C PRO A 250 -2.70 -13.54 -3.81
N THR A 251 -3.82 -13.43 -4.54
CA THR A 251 -3.95 -13.99 -5.89
C THR A 251 -3.26 -13.07 -6.89
N ALA A 252 -2.45 -13.62 -7.78
CA ALA A 252 -1.85 -12.88 -8.89
C ALA A 252 -2.88 -12.61 -9.98
N TRP A 253 -2.82 -11.40 -10.54
CA TRP A 253 -3.70 -10.95 -11.61
C TRP A 253 -2.88 -10.53 -12.81
N TYR A 254 -3.34 -10.94 -13.99
CA TYR A 254 -2.65 -10.78 -15.25
C TYR A 254 -3.43 -9.86 -16.18
N VAL A 255 -2.74 -9.03 -16.95
CA VAL A 255 -3.32 -8.14 -17.97
C VAL A 255 -2.92 -8.62 -19.37
N ASP A 256 -3.81 -8.38 -20.33
CA ASP A 256 -3.60 -8.56 -21.77
C ASP A 256 -3.03 -7.24 -22.35
N GLU A 257 -1.79 -7.28 -22.83
CA GLU A 257 -1.03 -6.15 -23.31
C GLU A 257 -0.95 -6.00 -24.83
N ASP A 258 -1.10 -7.07 -25.60
CA ASP A 258 -1.08 -6.99 -27.06
C ASP A 258 -2.48 -6.96 -27.69
N GLY A 259 -3.52 -7.23 -26.91
CA GLY A 259 -4.91 -7.11 -27.28
C GLY A 259 -5.51 -8.35 -27.96
N ASP A 260 -4.89 -9.52 -27.82
CA ASP A 260 -5.39 -10.78 -28.40
C ASP A 260 -6.52 -11.44 -27.57
N GLY A 261 -6.81 -10.92 -26.37
CA GLY A 261 -7.80 -11.44 -25.42
C GLY A 261 -7.24 -12.46 -24.43
N LYS A 262 -5.94 -12.67 -24.38
CA LYS A 262 -5.22 -13.58 -23.46
C LYS A 262 -4.32 -12.74 -22.57
N ALA A 263 -4.36 -13.04 -21.27
CA ALA A 263 -3.59 -12.30 -20.27
C ALA A 263 -2.45 -13.15 -19.72
N GLY A 264 -1.35 -12.51 -19.38
CA GLY A 264 -0.07 -13.15 -19.08
C GLY A 264 0.93 -12.23 -18.38
N ALA A 265 0.83 -10.91 -18.56
CA ALA A 265 1.65 -9.94 -17.82
C ALA A 265 1.14 -9.75 -16.37
N GLU A 266 1.95 -10.07 -15.35
CA GLU A 266 1.56 -9.88 -13.93
C GLU A 266 1.37 -8.38 -13.62
N ALA A 267 0.12 -7.99 -13.33
CA ALA A 267 -0.26 -6.63 -12.95
C ALA A 267 -0.19 -6.37 -11.44
N GLY A 268 -0.06 -7.42 -10.64
CA GLY A 268 0.05 -7.37 -9.19
C GLY A 268 -0.67 -8.52 -8.50
N ARG A 269 -0.68 -8.49 -7.16
CA ARG A 269 -1.34 -9.51 -6.34
C ARG A 269 -2.25 -8.86 -5.31
N THR A 270 -3.46 -9.40 -5.14
CA THR A 270 -4.40 -8.90 -4.13
C THR A 270 -5.33 -10.01 -3.62
N CYS A 271 -5.77 -9.88 -2.37
CA CYS A 271 -6.89 -10.63 -1.80
C CYS A 271 -8.21 -9.84 -1.86
N GLY A 272 -8.15 -8.56 -2.27
CA GLY A 272 -9.30 -7.68 -2.38
C GLY A 272 -10.01 -7.77 -3.74
N PRO A 273 -10.71 -6.69 -4.15
CA PRO A 273 -11.46 -6.68 -5.40
C PRO A 273 -10.58 -6.96 -6.62
N VAL A 274 -11.13 -7.71 -7.58
CA VAL A 274 -10.48 -8.01 -8.86
C VAL A 274 -10.14 -6.71 -9.60
N PRO A 275 -8.87 -6.46 -9.94
CA PRO A 275 -8.50 -5.31 -10.76
C PRO A 275 -9.21 -5.38 -12.12
N ALA A 276 -9.80 -4.26 -12.56
CA ALA A 276 -10.52 -4.21 -13.83
C ALA A 276 -9.59 -4.54 -15.01
N GLY A 277 -10.08 -5.35 -15.96
CA GLY A 277 -9.30 -5.76 -17.14
C GLY A 277 -8.22 -6.80 -16.86
N THR A 278 -8.32 -7.54 -15.74
CA THR A 278 -7.36 -8.60 -15.40
C THR A 278 -7.98 -10.00 -15.30
N SER A 279 -7.14 -11.02 -15.41
CA SER A 279 -7.46 -12.45 -15.27
C SER A 279 -6.67 -13.07 -14.12
N ALA A 280 -7.26 -14.04 -13.41
CA ALA A 280 -6.55 -14.81 -12.36
C ALA A 280 -5.64 -15.91 -12.94
N VAL A 281 -5.67 -16.12 -14.26
CA VAL A 281 -4.90 -17.16 -14.95
C VAL A 281 -4.07 -16.51 -16.04
N SER A 282 -2.77 -16.80 -16.04
CA SER A 282 -1.86 -16.48 -17.12
C SER A 282 -2.00 -17.53 -18.22
N THR A 283 -2.48 -17.11 -19.39
CA THR A 283 -2.64 -17.93 -20.60
C THR A 283 -1.87 -17.37 -21.78
N ASP A 284 -1.12 -16.28 -21.62
CA ASP A 284 -0.21 -15.76 -22.63
C ASP A 284 1.24 -15.82 -22.11
N CYS A 285 2.15 -16.28 -22.97
CA CYS A 285 3.58 -16.35 -22.71
C CYS A 285 4.39 -15.23 -23.38
N ASP A 286 3.82 -14.47 -24.33
CA ASP A 286 4.48 -13.36 -25.00
C ASP A 286 3.51 -12.21 -25.33
N GLU A 287 3.32 -11.38 -24.31
CA GLU A 287 2.49 -10.15 -24.26
C GLU A 287 2.94 -9.00 -25.18
N SER A 288 3.80 -9.31 -26.15
CA SER A 288 4.31 -8.36 -27.12
C SER A 288 3.74 -8.59 -28.52
N THR A 289 3.00 -9.68 -28.75
CA THR A 289 2.47 -10.03 -30.06
C THR A 289 1.22 -10.90 -29.99
N VAL A 290 0.18 -10.49 -30.70
CA VAL A 290 -1.10 -11.22 -30.82
C VAL A 290 -1.00 -12.59 -31.52
N HIS A 291 0.20 -12.98 -31.91
CA HIS A 291 0.50 -14.21 -32.62
C HIS A 291 0.99 -15.33 -31.69
N VAL A 292 1.15 -15.07 -30.40
CA VAL A 292 1.64 -16.02 -29.41
C VAL A 292 0.71 -16.03 -28.21
N ALA A 293 0.10 -17.17 -27.91
CA ALA A 293 -0.67 -17.40 -26.68
C ALA A 293 -1.05 -18.88 -26.52
N ASN A 294 -1.35 -19.32 -25.29
CA ASN A 294 -1.70 -20.72 -25.04
C ASN A 294 -2.94 -21.15 -25.86
N GLY A 295 -2.78 -22.24 -26.60
CA GLY A 295 -3.84 -22.86 -27.38
C GLY A 295 -4.02 -22.29 -28.79
N LEU A 296 -3.17 -21.35 -29.23
CA LEU A 296 -3.03 -21.04 -30.64
C LEU A 296 -2.41 -22.24 -31.39
N PRO A 297 -2.71 -22.42 -32.69
CA PRO A 297 -2.04 -23.42 -33.51
C PRO A 297 -0.63 -22.94 -33.90
N GLU A 298 0.34 -23.85 -33.93
CA GLU A 298 1.65 -23.57 -34.52
C GLU A 298 1.52 -23.22 -35.99
N VAL A 299 2.18 -22.13 -36.38
CA VAL A 299 2.40 -21.74 -37.77
C VAL A 299 3.89 -21.54 -37.98
N CYS A 300 4.33 -21.57 -39.24
CA CYS A 300 5.76 -21.58 -39.57
C CYS A 300 6.31 -20.15 -39.64
N ASP A 301 6.34 -19.45 -38.52
CA ASP A 301 6.69 -18.03 -38.45
C ASP A 301 7.89 -17.70 -37.58
N ARG A 302 8.54 -18.74 -37.01
CA ARG A 302 9.68 -18.65 -36.08
C ARG A 302 9.33 -18.12 -34.69
N LEU A 303 8.05 -18.13 -34.34
CA LEU A 303 7.57 -17.91 -32.98
C LEU A 303 7.16 -19.26 -32.35
N ASP A 304 6.99 -19.25 -31.03
CA ASP A 304 6.34 -20.33 -30.29
C ASP A 304 4.87 -19.92 -30.16
N ASN A 305 4.04 -20.19 -31.18
CA ASN A 305 2.70 -19.61 -31.21
C ASN A 305 1.83 -20.11 -30.05
N ASN A 306 2.05 -21.34 -29.61
CA ASN A 306 1.19 -22.04 -28.67
C ASN A 306 1.70 -22.08 -27.22
N CYS A 307 2.89 -21.53 -26.94
CA CYS A 307 3.56 -21.51 -25.64
C CYS A 307 4.05 -22.89 -25.12
N ALA A 308 4.35 -23.85 -25.99
CA ALA A 308 4.81 -25.19 -25.61
C ALA A 308 6.33 -25.26 -25.37
N GLY A 309 7.06 -24.17 -25.55
CA GLY A 309 8.52 -24.10 -25.38
C GLY A 309 9.30 -24.62 -26.58
N GLY A 310 8.64 -24.74 -27.74
CA GLY A 310 9.24 -25.04 -29.04
C GLY A 310 9.03 -23.87 -29.99
N VAL A 311 9.90 -23.72 -30.99
CA VAL A 311 9.64 -22.79 -32.10
C VAL A 311 9.27 -23.65 -33.30
N ASP A 312 8.15 -23.32 -33.94
CA ASP A 312 7.61 -24.03 -35.10
C ASP A 312 7.53 -25.56 -34.88
N GLU A 313 7.17 -26.04 -33.68
CA GLU A 313 7.18 -27.49 -33.39
C GLU A 313 5.98 -28.24 -34.00
N GLY A 314 6.22 -29.52 -34.32
CA GLY A 314 5.25 -30.37 -34.99
C GLY A 314 5.59 -30.60 -36.48
N ALA A 315 4.93 -31.58 -37.09
CA ALA A 315 5.27 -32.06 -38.43
C ALA A 315 4.70 -31.18 -39.58
N THR A 316 4.15 -30.01 -39.27
CA THR A 316 3.44 -29.14 -40.23
C THR A 316 4.34 -28.15 -40.95
N CYS A 317 5.53 -27.84 -40.42
CA CYS A 317 6.45 -26.93 -41.08
C CYS A 317 7.33 -27.64 -42.10
N ALA A 318 7.01 -27.41 -43.38
CA ALA A 318 7.95 -27.64 -44.48
C ALA A 318 9.21 -26.79 -44.26
N THR A 319 10.26 -27.01 -45.06
CA THR A 319 11.47 -26.20 -45.01
C THR A 319 11.13 -24.71 -45.13
N LEU A 320 11.42 -23.96 -44.06
CA LEU A 320 11.33 -22.51 -43.93
C LEU A 320 12.10 -21.78 -45.04
N THR A 321 11.48 -21.63 -46.22
CA THR A 321 12.16 -21.19 -47.43
C THR A 321 11.54 -19.90 -47.96
N TRP A 322 12.36 -18.86 -47.98
CA TRP A 322 12.06 -17.63 -48.72
C TRP A 322 12.02 -17.93 -50.22
N ARG A 323 10.96 -17.48 -50.89
CA ARG A 323 10.78 -17.65 -52.34
C ARG A 323 11.26 -16.39 -53.05
N GLU A 324 12.17 -16.55 -54.00
CA GLU A 324 12.64 -15.47 -54.84
C GLU A 324 11.89 -15.46 -56.18
N ASN A 325 11.48 -14.29 -56.63
CA ASN A 325 10.99 -14.05 -57.98
C ASN A 325 11.87 -12.98 -58.62
N GLN A 326 12.92 -13.42 -59.32
CA GLN A 326 13.76 -12.52 -60.10
C GLN A 326 13.00 -12.06 -61.34
N GLN A 327 13.13 -10.77 -61.67
CA GLN A 327 12.53 -10.14 -62.85
C GLN A 327 11.03 -9.89 -62.77
N VAL A 328 10.48 -9.58 -61.59
CA VAL A 328 9.13 -9.00 -61.51
C VAL A 328 9.09 -7.72 -62.35
N ASP A 329 8.46 -7.84 -63.53
CA ASP A 329 8.43 -6.81 -64.56
C ASP A 329 9.84 -6.39 -65.09
N GLY A 330 10.78 -7.33 -65.16
CA GLY A 330 12.14 -7.13 -65.69
C GLY A 330 13.14 -6.52 -64.70
N ASP A 331 14.19 -5.88 -65.21
CA ASP A 331 15.26 -5.24 -64.44
C ASP A 331 14.81 -3.87 -63.91
N VAL A 332 14.02 -3.90 -62.84
CA VAL A 332 13.45 -2.70 -62.20
C VAL A 332 14.06 -2.54 -60.79
N PRO A 333 14.60 -1.36 -60.44
CA PRO A 333 14.96 -1.08 -59.06
C PRO A 333 13.69 -0.74 -58.27
N TRP A 334 13.10 -1.74 -57.62
CA TRP A 334 11.88 -1.54 -56.82
C TRP A 334 12.25 -0.78 -55.53
N ASN A 335 11.67 0.41 -55.35
CA ASN A 335 11.97 1.26 -54.20
C ASN A 335 11.09 0.92 -52.99
N ALA A 336 9.83 0.53 -53.22
CA ALA A 336 8.86 0.24 -52.18
C ALA A 336 7.99 -0.96 -52.53
N ILE A 337 7.64 -1.73 -51.50
CA ILE A 337 6.61 -2.76 -51.54
C ILE A 337 5.53 -2.42 -50.51
N THR A 338 4.30 -2.80 -50.81
CA THR A 338 3.28 -2.90 -49.77
C THR A 338 2.30 -4.03 -50.09
N LEU A 339 1.95 -4.82 -49.08
CA LEU A 339 1.09 -5.98 -49.17
C LEU A 339 -0.38 -5.56 -49.06
N HIS A 340 -1.23 -6.16 -49.90
CA HIS A 340 -2.68 -6.09 -49.79
C HIS A 340 -3.17 -7.40 -49.16
N GLY A 341 -3.00 -7.52 -47.84
CA GLY A 341 -3.28 -8.76 -47.11
C GLY A 341 -2.66 -9.98 -47.79
N THR A 342 -3.46 -11.02 -47.96
CA THR A 342 -3.09 -12.22 -48.74
C THR A 342 -3.48 -12.14 -50.22
N GLN A 343 -4.17 -11.07 -50.65
CA GLN A 343 -4.72 -10.95 -52.01
C GLN A 343 -3.66 -10.56 -53.04
N GLY A 344 -2.65 -9.78 -52.65
CA GLY A 344 -1.59 -9.35 -53.56
C GLY A 344 -0.58 -8.40 -52.94
N ALA A 345 0.26 -7.80 -53.79
CA ALA A 345 1.27 -6.83 -53.39
C ALA A 345 1.46 -5.76 -54.47
N TRP A 346 1.68 -4.52 -54.04
CA TRP A 346 2.08 -3.42 -54.90
C TRP A 346 3.59 -3.22 -54.89
N PHE A 347 4.12 -2.84 -56.03
CA PHE A 347 5.53 -2.50 -56.22
C PHE A 347 5.64 -1.13 -56.86
N ALA A 348 6.40 -0.23 -56.24
CA ALA A 348 6.57 1.13 -56.72
C ALA A 348 8.04 1.43 -57.03
N SER A 349 8.26 2.09 -58.16
CA SER A 349 9.56 2.57 -58.62
C SER A 349 9.39 3.84 -59.45
N LYS A 350 10.48 4.34 -60.01
CA LYS A 350 10.46 5.50 -60.90
C LYS A 350 9.69 5.20 -62.18
N ASN A 351 8.59 5.94 -62.38
CA ASN A 351 7.66 5.85 -63.50
C ASN A 351 7.03 4.46 -63.69
N LYS A 352 7.04 3.63 -62.65
CA LYS A 352 6.59 2.25 -62.73
C LYS A 352 5.86 1.86 -61.45
N LEU A 353 4.68 1.26 -61.64
CA LEU A 353 3.83 0.74 -60.58
C LEU A 353 3.30 -0.61 -61.04
N ALA A 354 3.41 -1.64 -60.22
CA ALA A 354 2.86 -2.96 -60.55
C ALA A 354 2.06 -3.51 -59.37
N TYR A 355 1.05 -4.33 -59.68
CA TYR A 355 0.29 -5.11 -58.70
C TYR A 355 0.38 -6.59 -59.07
N ALA A 356 0.88 -7.41 -58.16
CA ALA A 356 0.89 -8.86 -58.31
C ALA A 356 -0.15 -9.53 -57.42
N THR A 357 -0.85 -10.51 -57.97
CA THR A 357 -1.60 -11.53 -57.23
C THR A 357 -0.82 -12.84 -57.29
N SER A 358 -1.39 -13.93 -56.76
CA SER A 358 -0.80 -15.28 -56.89
C SER A 358 -0.67 -15.76 -58.34
N THR A 359 -1.42 -15.19 -59.28
CA THR A 359 -1.47 -15.66 -60.69
C THR A 359 -1.24 -14.59 -61.74
N THR A 360 -1.32 -13.31 -61.38
CA THR A 360 -1.26 -12.20 -62.33
C THR A 360 -0.30 -11.12 -61.87
N LEU A 361 0.36 -10.49 -62.85
CA LEU A 361 1.12 -9.27 -62.66
C LEU A 361 0.54 -8.21 -63.60
N THR A 362 0.09 -7.10 -63.03
CA THR A 362 -0.46 -5.97 -63.79
C THR A 362 0.42 -4.76 -63.60
N SER A 363 0.96 -4.25 -64.71
CA SER A 363 1.80 -3.05 -64.72
C SER A 363 0.99 -1.82 -65.10
N PHE A 364 1.23 -0.73 -64.40
CA PHE A 364 0.53 0.54 -64.56
C PHE A 364 1.50 1.67 -64.86
N LYS A 365 1.04 2.62 -65.67
CA LYS A 365 1.73 3.89 -65.87
C LYS A 365 1.31 4.86 -64.76
N CYS A 366 2.21 5.10 -63.82
CA CYS A 366 2.04 6.05 -62.73
C CYS A 366 3.30 6.92 -62.68
N GLY A 367 3.27 8.08 -63.35
CA GLY A 367 4.43 8.95 -63.50
C GLY A 367 4.86 9.58 -62.18
N GLY A 368 6.15 9.56 -61.86
CA GLY A 368 6.70 10.00 -60.59
C GLY A 368 7.93 9.19 -60.19
N ASP A 369 8.70 9.65 -59.20
CA ASP A 369 9.79 8.85 -58.62
C ASP A 369 9.40 8.39 -57.21
N TRP A 370 8.64 7.30 -57.14
CA TRP A 370 8.03 6.78 -55.92
C TRP A 370 9.07 6.12 -55.01
N LYS A 371 9.09 6.55 -53.74
CA LYS A 371 10.05 6.13 -52.71
C LYS A 371 9.42 5.30 -51.60
N ALA A 372 8.16 5.54 -51.29
CA ALA A 372 7.41 4.79 -50.28
C ALA A 372 5.99 4.52 -50.76
N ALA A 373 5.39 3.46 -50.23
CA ALA A 373 4.05 3.03 -50.56
C ALA A 373 3.34 2.47 -49.33
N TRP A 374 2.03 2.66 -49.25
CA TRP A 374 1.17 2.05 -48.24
C TRP A 374 -0.15 1.62 -48.89
N THR A 375 -0.72 0.49 -48.48
CA THR A 375 -1.96 -0.06 -49.05
C THR A 375 -3.07 -0.10 -48.02
N SER A 376 -4.24 0.41 -48.39
CA SER A 376 -5.45 0.26 -47.58
C SER A 376 -6.02 -1.16 -47.69
N SER A 377 -6.88 -1.51 -46.73
CA SER A 377 -7.73 -2.71 -46.68
C SER A 377 -8.59 -2.93 -47.93
N THR A 378 -8.85 -1.89 -48.72
CA THR A 378 -9.56 -1.97 -50.01
C THR A 378 -8.64 -2.31 -51.19
N GLY A 379 -7.33 -2.39 -50.96
CA GLY A 379 -6.30 -2.67 -51.96
C GLY A 379 -5.79 -1.44 -52.69
N ARG A 380 -6.28 -0.25 -52.35
CA ARG A 380 -5.80 1.01 -52.91
C ARG A 380 -4.41 1.32 -52.36
N VAL A 381 -3.45 1.53 -53.25
CA VAL A 381 -2.10 1.99 -52.89
C VAL A 381 -2.07 3.51 -52.82
N PHE A 382 -1.29 4.03 -51.87
CA PHE A 382 -0.90 5.41 -51.71
C PHE A 382 0.62 5.49 -51.84
N LEU A 383 1.13 6.47 -52.59
CA LEU A 383 2.54 6.57 -52.95
C LEU A 383 3.09 7.93 -52.54
N ALA A 384 4.33 7.95 -52.08
CA ALA A 384 5.08 9.16 -51.76
C ALA A 384 6.39 9.21 -52.56
N GLY A 385 6.72 10.38 -53.12
CA GLY A 385 7.75 10.50 -54.16
C GLY A 385 8.87 11.53 -53.90
N ALA A 386 9.87 11.48 -54.78
CA ALA A 386 11.13 12.23 -54.69
C ALA A 386 10.97 13.75 -54.68
N ASN A 387 9.91 14.29 -55.29
CA ASN A 387 9.69 15.75 -55.36
C ASN A 387 8.65 16.23 -54.35
N GLY A 388 8.34 15.44 -53.31
CA GLY A 388 7.31 15.79 -52.33
C GLY A 388 5.88 15.49 -52.77
N GLU A 389 5.75 14.75 -53.88
CA GLU A 389 4.49 14.36 -54.50
C GLU A 389 3.87 13.13 -53.82
N LEU A 390 2.54 13.16 -53.70
CA LEU A 390 1.70 12.07 -53.23
C LEU A 390 0.76 11.65 -54.36
N THR A 391 0.46 10.36 -54.49
CA THR A 391 -0.61 9.90 -55.36
C THR A 391 -1.22 8.60 -54.85
N THR A 392 -2.19 8.06 -55.59
CA THR A 392 -2.91 6.85 -55.20
C THR A 392 -3.50 6.13 -56.40
N ARG A 393 -3.68 4.81 -56.27
CA ARG A 393 -4.28 3.96 -57.29
C ARG A 393 -5.00 2.74 -56.71
N THR A 394 -6.09 2.32 -57.35
CA THR A 394 -6.79 1.05 -57.10
C THR A 394 -6.30 -0.07 -58.02
N PRO A 395 -6.41 -1.35 -57.61
CA PRO A 395 -6.04 -2.48 -58.46
C PRO A 395 -6.89 -2.53 -59.74
N ALA A 396 -8.17 -2.17 -59.63
CA ALA A 396 -9.08 -1.96 -60.73
C ALA A 396 -9.41 -0.46 -60.80
N ASP A 397 -8.89 0.23 -61.82
CA ASP A 397 -9.16 1.66 -62.08
C ASP A 397 -10.10 1.80 -63.29
N PRO A 398 -11.42 1.66 -63.10
CA PRO A 398 -12.37 1.74 -64.19
C PRO A 398 -12.54 3.17 -64.73
N THR A 399 -12.16 4.20 -63.97
CA THR A 399 -12.41 5.61 -64.29
C THR A 399 -11.20 6.34 -64.87
N GLY A 400 -9.97 5.79 -64.74
CA GLY A 400 -8.74 6.39 -65.27
C GLY A 400 -8.31 7.66 -64.53
N THR A 401 -8.81 7.87 -63.32
CA THR A 401 -8.60 9.09 -62.51
C THR A 401 -7.51 8.95 -61.44
N ASP A 402 -6.99 7.74 -61.26
CA ASP A 402 -5.90 7.47 -60.33
C ASP A 402 -4.53 7.90 -60.90
N CYS A 403 -3.50 7.94 -60.07
CA CYS A 403 -2.14 8.41 -60.43
C CYS A 403 -2.01 9.90 -60.80
N VAL A 404 -2.91 10.76 -60.30
CA VAL A 404 -2.74 12.22 -60.34
C VAL A 404 -1.89 12.66 -59.15
N PRO A 405 -0.68 13.25 -59.36
CA PRO A 405 0.15 13.72 -58.25
C PRO A 405 -0.41 14.97 -57.58
N VAL A 406 -0.37 15.00 -56.25
CA VAL A 406 -0.67 16.18 -55.41
C VAL A 406 0.53 16.49 -54.52
N VAL A 407 0.74 17.76 -54.17
CA VAL A 407 1.87 18.20 -53.34
C VAL A 407 1.35 19.06 -52.21
N ALA A 408 1.85 18.83 -50.99
CA ALA A 408 1.51 19.65 -49.84
C ALA A 408 2.15 21.03 -49.96
N ALA A 409 1.33 22.08 -49.83
CA ALA A 409 1.84 23.44 -49.83
C ALA A 409 2.89 23.60 -48.70
N GLY A 410 4.08 24.11 -49.05
CA GLY A 410 5.20 24.25 -48.11
C GLY A 410 6.17 23.06 -48.05
N ASN A 411 5.86 21.92 -48.68
CA ASN A 411 6.83 20.84 -48.85
C ASN A 411 7.51 20.90 -50.22
N THR A 412 8.84 20.99 -50.21
CA THR A 412 9.69 20.99 -51.42
C THR A 412 10.70 19.84 -51.42
N SER A 413 10.60 18.95 -50.43
CA SER A 413 11.57 17.88 -50.19
C SER A 413 10.96 16.51 -50.44
N MET A 414 11.84 15.56 -50.78
CA MET A 414 11.52 14.14 -50.94
C MET A 414 10.79 13.59 -49.72
N LEU A 415 9.67 12.92 -49.98
CA LEU A 415 8.97 12.10 -48.99
C LEU A 415 9.61 10.70 -48.99
N ASN A 416 10.13 10.29 -47.84
CA ASN A 416 10.87 9.02 -47.68
C ASN A 416 9.99 7.89 -47.12
N GLY A 417 8.89 8.21 -46.43
CA GLY A 417 7.98 7.24 -45.83
C GLY A 417 6.54 7.71 -45.88
N ILE A 418 5.60 6.77 -45.90
CA ILE A 418 4.15 7.00 -45.84
C ILE A 418 3.49 5.87 -45.05
N VAL A 419 2.54 6.23 -44.20
CA VAL A 419 1.67 5.28 -43.49
C VAL A 419 0.22 5.79 -43.55
N GLY A 420 -0.73 4.86 -43.55
CA GLY A 420 -2.15 5.17 -43.48
C GLY A 420 -2.81 4.63 -42.22
N LEU A 421 -3.67 5.45 -41.63
CA LEU A 421 -4.57 5.05 -40.56
C LEU A 421 -5.95 4.80 -41.16
N GLU A 422 -6.39 3.55 -41.08
CA GLU A 422 -7.73 3.17 -41.52
C GLU A 422 -8.81 3.92 -40.73
N GLN A 423 -9.94 4.12 -41.38
CA GLN A 423 -11.10 4.80 -40.80
C GLN A 423 -12.30 3.85 -40.84
N PRO A 424 -13.39 4.14 -40.09
CA PRO A 424 -14.58 3.30 -40.12
C PRO A 424 -15.02 2.96 -41.55
N ALA A 425 -15.46 1.71 -41.75
CA ALA A 425 -15.69 1.11 -43.06
C ALA A 425 -16.40 2.06 -44.05
N GLY A 426 -15.80 2.24 -45.24
CA GLY A 426 -16.31 3.12 -46.29
C GLY A 426 -15.76 4.56 -46.26
N SER A 427 -14.95 4.91 -45.27
CA SER A 427 -14.23 6.19 -45.22
C SER A 427 -12.85 6.10 -45.88
N GLU A 428 -12.37 7.20 -46.44
CA GLU A 428 -10.98 7.31 -46.89
C GLU A 428 -10.03 7.35 -45.68
N PRO A 429 -8.90 6.62 -45.74
CA PRO A 429 -7.90 6.59 -44.68
C PRO A 429 -7.24 7.96 -44.51
N VAL A 430 -6.63 8.18 -43.34
CA VAL A 430 -5.83 9.37 -43.06
C VAL A 430 -4.36 8.98 -43.19
N LEU A 431 -3.65 9.62 -44.12
CA LEU A 431 -2.27 9.31 -44.44
C LEU A 431 -1.33 10.30 -43.77
N TYR A 432 -0.18 9.82 -43.33
CA TYR A 432 0.94 10.62 -42.87
C TYR A 432 2.20 10.26 -43.67
N ALA A 433 2.92 11.27 -44.15
CA ALA A 433 4.16 11.09 -44.90
C ALA A 433 5.26 12.01 -44.36
N VAL A 434 6.51 11.55 -44.40
CA VAL A 434 7.65 12.27 -43.80
C VAL A 434 8.69 12.65 -44.83
N ALA A 435 9.20 13.87 -44.72
CA ALA A 435 10.10 14.47 -45.69
C ALA A 435 11.55 14.60 -45.18
N SER A 436 12.50 14.63 -46.11
CA SER A 436 13.94 14.79 -45.82
C SER A 436 14.32 16.10 -45.12
N ASN A 437 13.46 17.11 -45.16
CA ASN A 437 13.63 18.39 -44.46
C ASN A 437 12.90 18.44 -43.11
N GLY A 438 12.31 17.32 -42.67
CA GLY A 438 11.60 17.21 -41.40
C GLY A 438 10.12 17.55 -41.46
N ASN A 439 9.57 17.90 -42.63
CA ASN A 439 8.13 18.10 -42.76
C ASN A 439 7.38 16.78 -42.53
N ILE A 440 6.28 16.86 -41.79
CA ILE A 440 5.29 15.80 -41.64
C ILE A 440 4.02 16.26 -42.35
N VAL A 441 3.63 15.51 -43.37
CA VAL A 441 2.51 15.80 -44.26
C VAL A 441 1.34 14.90 -43.89
N ARG A 442 0.14 15.48 -43.76
CA ARG A 442 -1.11 14.74 -43.59
C ARG A 442 -1.94 14.85 -44.85
N TRP A 443 -2.57 13.75 -45.24
CA TRP A 443 -3.43 13.71 -46.41
C TRP A 443 -4.66 12.85 -46.17
N ARG A 444 -5.84 13.38 -46.49
CA ARG A 444 -7.07 12.62 -46.58
C ARG A 444 -7.79 13.06 -47.83
N ARG A 445 -7.89 12.18 -48.81
CA ARG A 445 -8.54 12.53 -50.07
C ARG A 445 -10.06 12.71 -49.89
N PRO A 446 -10.70 13.54 -50.73
CA PRO A 446 -10.16 14.29 -51.88
C PRO A 446 -9.45 15.60 -51.51
N ASP A 447 -9.33 15.93 -50.22
CA ASP A 447 -8.70 17.18 -49.80
C ASP A 447 -7.21 17.22 -50.19
N ALA A 448 -6.70 18.45 -50.35
CA ALA A 448 -5.28 18.66 -50.61
C ALA A 448 -4.44 18.26 -49.38
N PRO A 449 -3.25 17.65 -49.58
CA PRO A 449 -2.35 17.33 -48.49
C PRO A 449 -1.82 18.61 -47.82
N THR A 450 -1.57 18.56 -46.51
CA THR A 450 -1.08 19.69 -45.71
C THR A 450 0.16 19.32 -44.91
N VAL A 451 1.10 20.26 -44.79
CA VAL A 451 2.19 20.12 -43.81
C VAL A 451 1.61 20.43 -42.43
N VAL A 452 1.65 19.44 -41.53
CA VAL A 452 1.12 19.56 -40.17
C VAL A 452 2.15 20.20 -39.24
N THR A 453 3.40 19.76 -39.35
CA THR A 453 4.52 20.28 -38.56
C THR A 453 5.84 20.04 -39.30
N GLN A 454 6.92 20.64 -38.78
CA GLN A 454 8.29 20.41 -39.21
C GLN A 454 9.17 20.15 -37.98
N VAL A 455 9.86 19.01 -37.96
CA VAL A 455 10.80 18.64 -36.89
C VAL A 455 12.26 18.84 -37.33
N PRO A 456 13.22 19.07 -36.42
CA PRO A 456 14.60 19.38 -36.78
C PRO A 456 15.43 18.12 -37.12
N ALA A 457 14.95 17.32 -38.09
CA ALA A 457 15.60 16.08 -38.50
C ALA A 457 15.43 15.80 -40.00
N ASN A 458 16.36 15.02 -40.55
CA ASN A 458 16.18 14.38 -41.85
C ASN A 458 15.38 13.08 -41.66
N LEU A 459 14.06 13.15 -41.80
CA LEU A 459 13.18 12.00 -41.59
C LEU A 459 13.26 11.01 -42.75
N ARG A 460 13.30 9.72 -42.42
CA ARG A 460 13.52 8.60 -43.36
C ARG A 460 12.38 7.61 -43.42
N ALA A 461 11.69 7.35 -42.32
CA ALA A 461 10.54 6.46 -42.31
C ALA A 461 9.51 6.90 -41.28
N ILE A 462 8.29 6.44 -41.47
CA ILE A 462 7.16 6.64 -40.58
C ILE A 462 6.33 5.37 -40.59
N ASP A 463 5.85 4.98 -39.42
CA ASP A 463 4.90 3.89 -39.27
C ASP A 463 3.97 4.14 -38.08
N GLY A 464 2.89 3.36 -37.97
CA GLY A 464 1.91 3.43 -36.90
C GLY A 464 0.64 2.64 -37.22
N LEU A 465 -0.18 2.47 -36.20
CA LEU A 465 -1.36 1.60 -36.20
C LEU A 465 -2.59 2.33 -35.67
N GLU A 466 -3.74 2.12 -36.30
CA GLU A 466 -5.10 2.49 -35.87
C GLU A 466 -5.34 3.99 -35.56
N THR A 467 -4.62 4.56 -34.61
CA THR A 467 -4.79 5.91 -34.07
C THR A 467 -3.51 6.75 -34.21
N PRO A 468 -3.61 8.09 -34.28
CA PRO A 468 -2.44 8.94 -34.50
C PRO A 468 -1.36 8.88 -33.42
N ASP A 469 -1.69 8.57 -32.16
CA ASP A 469 -0.73 8.50 -31.04
C ASP A 469 0.23 7.30 -31.11
N THR A 470 -0.01 6.33 -31.98
CA THR A 470 0.94 5.25 -32.26
C THR A 470 2.00 5.65 -33.29
N LEU A 471 1.78 6.73 -34.04
CA LEU A 471 2.66 7.14 -35.14
C LEU A 471 4.06 7.46 -34.64
N MET A 472 5.05 6.88 -35.30
CA MET A 472 6.46 7.08 -35.04
C MET A 472 7.19 7.45 -36.33
N ALA A 473 7.90 8.58 -36.30
CA ALA A 473 8.73 9.06 -37.40
C ALA A 473 10.20 9.03 -36.98
N VAL A 474 11.06 8.48 -37.84
CA VAL A 474 12.48 8.28 -37.55
C VAL A 474 13.37 8.93 -38.56
N GLY A 475 14.58 9.29 -38.14
CA GLY A 475 15.58 9.87 -38.99
C GLY A 475 16.87 10.18 -38.24
N PHE A 476 17.54 11.24 -38.64
CA PHE A 476 18.78 11.68 -38.02
C PHE A 476 19.05 13.16 -38.24
N VAL A 477 19.94 13.72 -37.44
CA VAL A 477 20.56 15.04 -37.71
C VAL A 477 22.06 14.85 -37.86
N THR A 478 22.65 15.62 -38.77
CA THR A 478 24.11 15.62 -38.98
C THR A 478 24.68 16.96 -38.56
N VAL A 479 25.61 16.95 -37.62
CA VAL A 479 26.34 18.14 -37.16
C VAL A 479 27.82 17.90 -37.43
N GLY A 480 28.40 18.70 -38.32
CA GLY A 480 29.74 18.43 -38.84
C GLY A 480 29.77 17.10 -39.61
N SER A 481 30.59 16.15 -39.15
CA SER A 481 30.71 14.81 -39.74
C SER A 481 29.95 13.71 -38.98
N GLN A 482 29.28 14.05 -37.88
CA GLN A 482 28.63 13.07 -37.02
C GLN A 482 27.11 13.13 -37.17
N SER A 483 26.51 11.97 -37.48
CA SER A 483 25.06 11.79 -37.49
C SER A 483 24.60 11.23 -36.15
N THR A 484 23.49 11.74 -35.63
CA THR A 484 22.82 11.19 -34.44
C THR A 484 21.36 10.93 -34.77
N ILE A 485 20.83 9.81 -34.26
CA ILE A 485 19.47 9.39 -34.57
C ILE A 485 18.43 10.34 -33.98
N ARG A 486 17.24 10.35 -34.57
CA ARG A 486 16.07 11.07 -34.08
C ARG A 486 14.84 10.20 -34.22
N VAL A 487 14.02 10.19 -33.18
CA VAL A 487 12.73 9.48 -33.15
C VAL A 487 11.69 10.45 -32.61
N PHE A 488 10.58 10.59 -33.32
CA PHE A 488 9.46 11.45 -32.94
C PHE A 488 8.18 10.63 -32.85
N ARG A 489 7.39 10.83 -31.81
CA ARG A 489 6.07 10.21 -31.63
C ARG A 489 4.98 11.27 -31.70
N SER A 490 3.86 10.92 -32.32
CA SER A 490 2.75 11.85 -32.42
C SER A 490 1.84 11.84 -31.18
N ASN A 491 1.03 12.88 -31.04
CA ASN A 491 -0.06 12.96 -30.06
C ASN A 491 -1.36 12.35 -30.63
N SER A 492 -2.42 12.31 -29.81
CA SER A 492 -3.69 11.64 -30.13
C SER A 492 -4.44 12.13 -31.36
N ASP A 493 -4.19 13.35 -31.83
CA ASP A 493 -4.82 13.90 -33.05
C ASP A 493 -3.85 14.03 -34.24
N GLY A 494 -2.58 13.64 -34.06
CA GLY A 494 -1.57 13.69 -35.10
C GLY A 494 -1.00 15.09 -35.38
N SER A 495 -1.38 16.10 -34.61
CA SER A 495 -1.01 17.51 -34.87
C SER A 495 0.33 17.93 -34.27
N ALA A 496 0.77 17.27 -33.20
CA ALA A 496 2.01 17.56 -32.49
C ALA A 496 2.90 16.32 -32.41
N TRP A 497 4.22 16.54 -32.32
CA TRP A 497 5.23 15.50 -32.38
C TRP A 497 6.30 15.74 -31.33
N GLN A 498 6.51 14.75 -30.46
CA GLN A 498 7.47 14.80 -29.37
C GLN A 498 8.70 13.96 -29.72
N GLU A 499 9.89 14.52 -29.55
CA GLU A 499 11.15 13.79 -29.70
C GLU A 499 11.40 12.87 -28.48
N ASP A 500 11.70 11.60 -28.75
CA ASP A 500 12.24 10.69 -27.74
C ASP A 500 13.72 11.03 -27.49
N SER A 501 14.07 11.19 -26.21
CA SER A 501 15.41 11.64 -25.81
C SER A 501 16.36 10.46 -25.56
N PHE A 502 17.57 10.55 -26.11
CA PHE A 502 18.66 9.60 -25.86
C PHE A 502 19.80 10.29 -25.13
N ASN A 503 20.14 9.81 -23.93
CA ASN A 503 21.24 10.35 -23.14
C ASN A 503 22.19 9.23 -22.69
N PRO A 504 23.40 9.13 -23.27
CA PRO A 504 23.96 10.00 -24.30
C PRO A 504 23.28 9.84 -25.67
N PRO A 505 23.43 10.83 -26.60
CA PRO A 505 22.93 10.69 -27.96
C PRO A 505 23.52 9.47 -28.68
N ILE A 506 22.68 8.73 -29.40
CA ILE A 506 23.12 7.57 -30.19
C ILE A 506 23.61 8.04 -31.56
N VAL A 507 24.86 7.68 -31.89
CA VAL A 507 25.48 7.96 -33.18
C VAL A 507 24.93 7.00 -34.24
N GLY A 508 24.57 7.54 -35.40
CA GLY A 508 24.05 6.75 -36.51
C GLY A 508 22.96 7.48 -37.30
N SER A 509 22.38 6.74 -38.24
CA SER A 509 21.31 7.20 -39.13
C SER A 509 20.23 6.14 -39.22
N LEU A 510 19.01 6.45 -38.78
CA LEU A 510 17.86 5.56 -38.95
C LEU A 510 17.31 5.63 -40.36
N ARG A 511 16.80 4.49 -40.85
CA ARG A 511 16.32 4.25 -42.21
C ARG A 511 14.89 3.67 -42.22
N GLY A 512 14.59 2.75 -41.31
CA GLY A 512 13.28 2.09 -41.20
C GLY A 512 12.71 2.16 -39.77
N VAL A 513 11.39 2.05 -39.67
CA VAL A 513 10.63 1.93 -38.42
C VAL A 513 9.46 1.00 -38.66
N ASP A 514 9.16 0.18 -37.66
CA ASP A 514 7.98 -0.67 -37.62
C ASP A 514 7.38 -0.59 -36.21
N VAL A 515 6.10 -0.25 -36.14
CA VAL A 515 5.30 -0.14 -34.91
C VAL A 515 4.42 -1.37 -34.86
N VAL A 516 4.82 -2.36 -34.06
CA VAL A 516 4.12 -3.66 -33.92
C VAL A 516 2.81 -3.51 -33.15
N ASN A 517 2.84 -2.70 -32.08
CA ASN A 517 1.67 -2.31 -31.30
C ASN A 517 2.01 -1.05 -30.48
N SER A 518 1.10 -0.63 -29.59
CA SER A 518 1.29 0.56 -28.74
C SER A 518 2.49 0.47 -27.78
N ARG A 519 2.99 -0.75 -27.50
CA ARG A 519 4.07 -1.01 -26.54
C ARG A 519 5.38 -1.43 -27.20
N LEU A 520 5.34 -2.00 -28.40
CA LEU A 520 6.49 -2.56 -29.13
C LEU A 520 6.71 -1.85 -30.47
N ALA A 521 7.94 -1.40 -30.69
CA ALA A 521 8.38 -0.88 -31.99
C ALA A 521 9.86 -1.20 -32.24
N PHE A 522 10.25 -1.25 -33.51
CA PHE A 522 11.63 -1.41 -33.94
C PHE A 522 12.04 -0.25 -34.84
N VAL A 523 13.30 0.17 -34.71
CA VAL A 523 13.91 1.13 -35.62
C VAL A 523 15.25 0.58 -36.07
N ALA A 524 15.57 0.78 -37.34
CA ALA A 524 16.78 0.23 -37.93
C ALA A 524 17.48 1.26 -38.82
N GLY A 525 18.79 1.11 -38.97
CA GLY A 525 19.62 2.08 -39.64
C GLY A 525 20.95 1.55 -40.17
N ASP A 526 21.82 2.49 -40.49
CA ASP A 526 23.15 2.21 -41.02
C ASP A 526 24.07 1.57 -39.95
N ASP A 527 25.15 0.91 -40.39
CA ASP A 527 26.19 0.33 -39.52
C ASP A 527 25.68 -0.70 -38.47
N GLY A 528 24.66 -1.46 -38.84
CA GLY A 528 24.07 -2.53 -38.05
C GLY A 528 23.22 -2.04 -36.87
N LEU A 529 22.89 -0.74 -36.84
CA LEU A 529 22.09 -0.14 -35.77
C LEU A 529 20.64 -0.63 -35.85
N VAL A 530 20.19 -1.35 -34.83
CA VAL A 530 18.79 -1.69 -34.62
C VAL A 530 18.45 -1.49 -33.14
N LEU A 531 17.35 -0.80 -32.86
CA LEU A 531 16.83 -0.60 -31.51
C LEU A 531 15.41 -1.14 -31.42
N GLN A 532 15.07 -1.68 -30.26
CA GLN A 532 13.72 -2.05 -29.88
C GLN A 532 13.22 -1.10 -28.80
N ARG A 533 11.97 -0.65 -28.93
CA ARG A 533 11.22 0.02 -27.88
C ARG A 533 10.22 -0.96 -27.31
N TYR A 534 10.28 -1.24 -26.01
CA TYR A 534 9.29 -2.09 -25.32
C TYR A 534 8.84 -1.43 -24.02
N ARG A 535 7.52 -1.32 -23.80
CA ARG A 535 6.91 -0.64 -22.64
C ARG A 535 7.51 0.74 -22.35
N GLY A 536 7.81 1.49 -23.40
CA GLY A 536 8.38 2.83 -23.29
C GLY A 536 9.91 2.92 -23.21
N ALA A 537 10.60 1.80 -23.02
CA ALA A 537 12.05 1.76 -22.89
C ALA A 537 12.73 1.37 -24.20
N TRP A 538 13.76 2.13 -24.59
CA TRP A 538 14.62 1.82 -25.73
C TRP A 538 15.79 0.92 -25.32
N SER A 539 16.07 -0.10 -26.13
CA SER A 539 17.21 -1.00 -25.96
C SER A 539 17.87 -1.31 -27.31
N PRO A 540 19.22 -1.26 -27.41
CA PRO A 540 19.90 -1.67 -28.62
C PRO A 540 19.92 -3.19 -28.76
N LEU A 541 19.68 -3.68 -29.96
CA LEU A 541 19.95 -5.06 -30.32
C LEU A 541 21.43 -5.24 -30.68
N PRO A 542 21.97 -6.47 -30.69
CA PRO A 542 23.31 -6.74 -31.21
C PRO A 542 23.48 -6.15 -32.61
N GLN A 543 24.62 -5.51 -32.87
CA GLN A 543 24.85 -4.88 -34.18
C GLN A 543 24.79 -5.92 -35.30
N ALA A 544 23.88 -5.69 -36.26
CA ALA A 544 23.71 -6.60 -37.38
C ALA A 544 24.97 -6.63 -38.26
N SER A 545 25.55 -7.81 -38.42
CA SER A 545 26.71 -8.01 -39.30
C SER A 545 26.69 -9.37 -39.96
N PHE A 546 27.23 -9.43 -41.17
CA PHE A 546 27.40 -10.65 -41.93
C PHE A 546 28.83 -10.71 -42.47
N LEU A 547 29.51 -11.84 -42.22
CA LEU A 547 30.89 -12.07 -42.63
C LEU A 547 31.85 -10.91 -42.23
N GLY A 548 31.67 -10.38 -41.02
CA GLY A 548 32.49 -9.28 -40.48
C GLY A 548 32.13 -7.87 -40.99
N THR A 549 31.16 -7.75 -41.89
CA THR A 549 30.68 -6.46 -42.40
C THR A 549 29.42 -6.03 -41.67
N ARG A 550 29.39 -4.80 -41.15
CA ARG A 550 28.18 -4.19 -40.57
C ARG A 550 27.17 -3.89 -41.68
N LEU A 551 25.92 -4.28 -41.45
CA LEU A 551 24.85 -4.19 -42.45
C LEU A 551 24.14 -2.84 -42.34
N ASN A 552 23.78 -2.24 -43.48
CA ASN A 552 22.85 -1.12 -43.46
C ASN A 552 21.45 -1.69 -43.51
N ALA A 553 20.72 -1.61 -42.39
CA ALA A 553 19.34 -2.03 -42.32
C ALA A 553 18.49 -0.93 -42.95
N LEU A 554 18.04 -1.16 -44.18
CA LEU A 554 17.24 -0.17 -44.93
C LEU A 554 15.77 -0.23 -44.56
N ASP A 555 15.31 -1.38 -44.04
CA ASP A 555 13.96 -1.56 -43.53
C ASP A 555 13.94 -2.65 -42.44
N VAL A 556 12.90 -2.63 -41.60
CA VAL A 556 12.74 -3.55 -40.46
C VAL A 556 11.28 -3.94 -40.26
N GLN A 557 11.05 -5.15 -39.77
CA GLN A 557 9.73 -5.62 -39.33
C GLN A 557 9.88 -6.40 -38.03
N GLY A 558 9.27 -5.90 -36.96
CA GLY A 558 9.06 -6.62 -35.73
C GLY A 558 7.95 -7.66 -35.86
N LEU A 559 8.13 -8.78 -35.15
CA LEU A 559 7.13 -9.84 -35.01
C LEU A 559 6.69 -9.96 -33.55
N ALA A 560 7.65 -9.84 -32.63
CA ALA A 560 7.49 -9.98 -31.19
C ALA A 560 8.69 -9.33 -30.50
N GLN A 561 8.70 -9.29 -29.17
CA GLN A 561 9.82 -8.81 -28.40
C GLN A 561 11.07 -9.63 -28.72
N GLY A 562 12.12 -8.98 -29.21
CA GLY A 562 13.35 -9.64 -29.62
C GLY A 562 13.22 -10.47 -30.89
N LYS A 563 12.15 -10.32 -31.68
CA LYS A 563 11.97 -11.04 -32.96
C LYS A 563 11.71 -10.02 -34.07
N ALA A 564 12.65 -9.92 -35.00
CA ALA A 564 12.52 -8.96 -36.11
C ALA A 564 13.24 -9.43 -37.37
N TYR A 565 12.70 -9.07 -38.54
CA TYR A 565 13.39 -9.16 -39.81
C TYR A 565 13.98 -7.81 -40.21
N MET A 566 15.10 -7.82 -40.93
CA MET A 566 15.64 -6.63 -41.60
C MET A 566 15.99 -6.92 -43.05
N ALA A 567 15.78 -5.92 -43.91
CA ALA A 567 16.26 -5.90 -45.28
C ALA A 567 17.61 -5.15 -45.34
N ALA A 568 18.66 -5.83 -45.79
CA ALA A 568 20.00 -5.24 -45.85
C ALA A 568 20.28 -4.57 -47.20
N GLY A 569 20.85 -3.37 -47.17
CA GLY A 569 21.29 -2.65 -48.38
C GLY A 569 22.47 -3.31 -49.10
N GLN A 570 23.20 -4.19 -48.43
CA GLN A 570 24.24 -5.05 -49.02
C GLN A 570 23.65 -6.31 -49.68
N GLY A 571 22.35 -6.55 -49.47
CA GLY A 571 21.63 -7.72 -49.93
C GLY A 571 21.34 -8.74 -48.82
N GLY A 572 20.21 -9.43 -48.98
CA GLY A 572 19.73 -10.46 -48.07
C GLY A 572 18.81 -9.97 -46.95
N VAL A 573 18.04 -10.91 -46.41
CA VAL A 573 17.13 -10.75 -45.29
C VAL A 573 17.72 -11.44 -44.06
N PHE A 574 17.69 -10.74 -42.92
CA PHE A 574 18.23 -11.24 -41.66
C PHE A 574 17.15 -11.26 -40.60
N PHE A 575 17.16 -12.28 -39.75
CA PHE A 575 16.21 -12.48 -38.65
C PHE A 575 16.95 -12.41 -37.31
N PHE A 576 16.43 -11.61 -36.40
CA PHE A 576 16.88 -11.60 -35.02
C PHE A 576 16.06 -12.60 -34.21
N ASP A 577 16.72 -13.58 -33.59
CA ASP A 577 16.06 -14.68 -32.86
C ASP A 577 15.90 -14.42 -31.35
N GLY A 578 16.18 -13.20 -30.89
CA GLY A 578 16.24 -12.81 -29.48
C GLY A 578 17.65 -12.76 -28.92
N SER A 579 18.63 -13.32 -29.64
CA SER A 579 20.03 -13.38 -29.23
C SER A 579 21.01 -12.94 -30.32
N THR A 580 20.78 -13.37 -31.57
CA THR A 580 21.70 -13.14 -32.68
C THR A 580 20.96 -12.90 -33.99
N TRP A 581 21.66 -12.28 -34.94
CA TRP A 581 21.17 -12.11 -36.31
C TRP A 581 21.54 -13.32 -37.16
N LEU A 582 20.52 -14.01 -37.66
CA LEU A 582 20.62 -15.14 -38.57
C LEU A 582 20.37 -14.68 -40.01
N SER A 583 21.15 -15.17 -40.97
CA SER A 583 20.85 -14.95 -42.39
C SER A 583 19.64 -15.80 -42.78
N ALA A 584 18.46 -15.16 -42.87
CA ALA A 584 17.21 -15.83 -43.20
C ALA A 584 17.13 -16.12 -44.71
N HIS A 585 17.64 -15.18 -45.52
CA HIS A 585 17.79 -15.34 -46.96
C HIS A 585 19.03 -14.57 -47.44
N PRO A 586 20.15 -15.23 -47.79
CA PRO A 586 21.32 -14.54 -48.31
C PRO A 586 21.04 -13.99 -49.72
N GLY A 587 21.59 -12.83 -50.06
CA GLY A 587 21.44 -12.23 -51.38
C GLY A 587 22.54 -11.21 -51.66
N THR A 588 22.80 -10.94 -52.94
CA THR A 588 23.83 -9.97 -53.39
C THR A 588 23.24 -8.66 -53.93
N ASN A 589 21.95 -8.66 -54.28
CA ASN A 589 21.27 -7.47 -54.76
C ASN A 589 20.82 -6.64 -53.55
N ALA A 590 21.06 -5.33 -53.60
CA ALA A 590 20.64 -4.41 -52.56
C ALA A 590 19.11 -4.48 -52.37
N LEU A 591 18.65 -4.74 -51.15
CA LEU A 591 17.23 -4.66 -50.79
C LEU A 591 16.89 -3.23 -50.37
N ARG A 592 15.63 -2.81 -50.53
CA ARG A 592 15.21 -1.42 -50.39
C ARG A 592 14.06 -1.23 -49.40
N SER A 593 13.09 -2.13 -49.42
CA SER A 593 11.87 -2.02 -48.64
C SER A 593 11.33 -3.41 -48.32
N LEU A 594 10.72 -3.52 -47.15
CA LEU A 594 10.13 -4.71 -46.57
C LEU A 594 8.74 -4.33 -46.05
N ASP A 595 7.74 -5.17 -46.29
CA ASP A 595 6.40 -4.99 -45.72
C ASP A 595 5.83 -6.33 -45.26
N SER A 596 4.95 -6.30 -44.28
CA SER A 596 4.33 -7.46 -43.67
C SER A 596 2.86 -7.22 -43.37
N THR A 597 2.08 -8.30 -43.37
CA THR A 597 0.70 -8.30 -42.83
C THR A 597 0.50 -9.34 -41.74
N SER A 598 1.50 -10.20 -41.54
CA SER A 598 1.58 -11.21 -40.47
C SER A 598 2.98 -11.83 -40.49
N PRO A 599 3.40 -12.49 -39.41
CA PRO A 599 4.67 -13.22 -39.34
C PRO A 599 4.87 -14.28 -40.46
N THR A 600 3.78 -14.75 -41.10
CA THR A 600 3.80 -15.71 -42.22
C THR A 600 3.62 -15.07 -43.60
N ASN A 601 3.54 -13.74 -43.71
CA ASN A 601 3.36 -13.05 -44.98
C ASN A 601 4.18 -11.76 -45.04
N ILE A 602 5.43 -11.90 -45.49
CA ILE A 602 6.40 -10.81 -45.61
C ILE A 602 6.86 -10.73 -47.07
N GLY A 603 6.94 -9.51 -47.60
CA GLY A 603 7.49 -9.21 -48.91
C GLY A 603 8.67 -8.27 -48.82
N VAL A 604 9.70 -8.50 -49.62
CA VAL A 604 10.91 -7.67 -49.68
C VAL A 604 11.26 -7.40 -51.13
N VAL A 605 11.68 -6.17 -51.42
CA VAL A 605 12.05 -5.76 -52.77
C VAL A 605 13.39 -5.07 -52.81
N GLY A 606 14.01 -5.07 -53.99
CA GLY A 606 15.32 -4.47 -54.18
C GLY A 606 15.66 -4.12 -55.62
N ASP A 607 16.95 -3.93 -55.84
CA ASP A 607 17.51 -3.66 -57.16
C ASP A 607 17.37 -4.89 -58.08
N HIS A 608 17.52 -4.70 -59.38
CA HIS A 608 17.51 -5.77 -60.38
C HIS A 608 16.24 -6.63 -60.47
N GLY A 609 15.08 -6.03 -60.18
CA GLY A 609 13.79 -6.74 -60.18
C GLY A 609 13.69 -7.78 -59.06
N THR A 610 14.52 -7.66 -58.02
CA THR A 610 14.56 -8.59 -56.89
C THR A 610 13.27 -8.45 -56.09
N VAL A 611 12.53 -9.55 -55.96
CA VAL A 611 11.37 -9.68 -55.08
C VAL A 611 11.47 -10.99 -54.32
N ILE A 612 11.34 -10.93 -53.00
CA ILE A 612 11.49 -12.07 -52.10
C ILE A 612 10.25 -12.14 -51.21
N TYR A 613 9.67 -13.32 -51.06
CA TYR A 613 8.49 -13.55 -50.23
C TYR A 613 8.73 -14.64 -49.18
N TRP A 614 8.23 -14.38 -47.99
CA TRP A 614 8.03 -15.37 -46.94
C TRP A 614 6.53 -15.68 -46.82
N ARG A 615 6.17 -16.89 -47.28
CA ARG A 615 4.82 -17.48 -47.24
C ARG A 615 4.95 -19.01 -47.12
N PRO A 616 5.37 -19.50 -45.94
CA PRO A 616 5.64 -20.92 -45.72
C PRO A 616 4.39 -21.80 -45.82
#